data_AF-A0AAV4INT5-F1
#
_entry.id   AF-A0AAV4INT5-F1
#
_cell.length_a   1.000
_cell.length_b   1.000
_cell.length_c   1.000
_cell.angle_alpha   90.00
_cell.angle_beta   90.00
_cell.angle_gamma   90.00
#
_symmetry.space_group_name_H-M   'P 1'
#
loop_
_entity.id
_entity.type
_entity.pdbx_description
1 polymer ?
#
loop_
_entity_poly.entity_id
_entity_poly.type
_entity_poly.pdbx_seq_one_letter_code
_entity_poly.pdbx_strand_id
1 'polypeptide(L)'
;MIELLQQHLIRTSLGLPCESVSALTRMNDNSHQTSTLFGPSRDLLFRNMAALALAQYGSGAALTALLHPFGYAKVLMQVGHEPLAPVPSTTFIFRRDVLVYPNIFKYMGHIKEVDGFRGLYRGVVPRVLAGTFGNMVQINIQGRLKESESKSSKGRDTSAEDDEEFVPWLQKFAQETSEETISRCCGVIASHPFHVIMVRSMVQFVGRETKYNSIWSSTKEIYEQEGILGFFAGLVPRLIGEVITIWFTNFLARFINKYLVQEKLVVSHLTYPFTLVTNVMAVSGSRLYAGQQPIMPVYKNWTECMSSLSRDGDLKRGASAFWRVYKPRPVQLLARNVHKQL
;
A
#
# COMPACT_ATOMS: atom_id res chain seq x y z
N MET A 1 8.62 1.46 -6.49
CA MET A 1 9.40 0.41 -7.18
C MET A 1 9.06 -1.00 -6.70
N ILE A 2 9.30 -1.41 -5.44
CA ILE A 2 8.97 -2.78 -4.98
C ILE A 2 7.46 -3.05 -4.89
N GLU A 3 6.67 -2.14 -4.30
CA GLU A 3 5.20 -2.31 -4.26
C GLU A 3 4.57 -2.16 -5.65
N LEU A 4 5.17 -1.34 -6.52
CA LEU A 4 4.80 -1.26 -7.93
C LEU A 4 5.25 -2.49 -8.72
N LEU A 5 6.35 -3.15 -8.35
CA LEU A 5 6.76 -4.45 -8.89
C LEU A 5 5.85 -5.56 -8.38
N GLN A 6 5.37 -5.51 -7.13
CA GLN A 6 4.36 -6.45 -6.63
C GLN A 6 3.02 -6.24 -7.34
N GLN A 7 2.52 -5.01 -7.42
CA GLN A 7 1.29 -4.70 -8.15
C GLN A 7 1.44 -5.01 -9.64
N HIS A 8 2.60 -4.75 -10.24
CA HIS A 8 2.86 -5.07 -11.63
C HIS A 8 2.99 -6.57 -11.85
N LEU A 9 3.72 -7.33 -11.04
CA LEU A 9 3.83 -8.79 -11.18
C LEU A 9 2.49 -9.49 -10.93
N ILE A 10 1.67 -8.99 -10.00
CA ILE A 10 0.29 -9.46 -9.78
C ILE A 10 -0.57 -9.13 -11.01
N ARG A 11 -0.47 -7.91 -11.58
CA ARG A 11 -1.21 -7.48 -12.79
C ARG A 11 -0.72 -8.15 -14.08
N THR A 12 0.55 -8.51 -14.17
CA THR A 12 1.17 -9.19 -15.33
C THR A 12 0.98 -10.71 -15.24
N SER A 13 0.90 -11.30 -14.04
CA SER A 13 0.47 -12.70 -13.87
C SER A 13 -1.05 -12.87 -14.07
N LEU A 14 -1.79 -11.76 -14.17
CA LEU A 14 -3.23 -11.68 -14.44
C LEU A 14 -3.57 -11.67 -15.94
N GLY A 15 -2.68 -12.11 -16.81
CA GLY A 15 -2.96 -12.41 -18.23
C GLY A 15 -3.90 -13.61 -18.43
N LEU A 16 -4.86 -13.82 -17.53
CA LEU A 16 -5.92 -14.83 -17.65
C LEU A 16 -7.28 -14.11 -17.56
N PRO A 17 -8.22 -14.47 -18.45
CA PRO A 17 -9.45 -13.71 -18.66
C PRO A 17 -10.31 -13.62 -17.39
N CYS A 18 -10.80 -12.40 -17.13
CA CYS A 18 -11.71 -11.98 -16.06
C CYS A 18 -13.04 -12.77 -16.03
N GLU A 19 -13.28 -13.64 -17.02
CA GLU A 19 -14.44 -14.53 -17.15
C GLU A 19 -14.49 -15.63 -16.08
N SER A 20 -13.34 -16.07 -15.56
CA SER A 20 -13.26 -17.20 -14.62
C SER A 20 -13.77 -16.86 -13.20
N VAL A 21 -13.69 -15.59 -12.77
CA VAL A 21 -14.19 -15.15 -11.45
C VAL A 21 -15.63 -14.63 -11.50
N SER A 22 -16.05 -14.09 -12.64
CA SER A 22 -17.47 -13.73 -12.87
C SER A 22 -18.35 -14.98 -13.04
N ALA A 23 -17.80 -16.09 -13.56
CA ALA A 23 -18.44 -17.41 -13.55
C ALA A 23 -18.69 -17.96 -12.12
N LEU A 24 -17.82 -17.66 -11.16
CA LEU A 24 -17.97 -18.06 -9.74
C LEU A 24 -19.19 -17.42 -9.07
N THR A 25 -19.56 -16.19 -9.45
CA THR A 25 -20.74 -15.52 -8.87
C THR A 25 -22.04 -16.02 -9.51
N ARG A 26 -22.03 -16.28 -10.83
CA ARG A 26 -23.19 -16.84 -11.55
C ARG A 26 -23.58 -18.25 -11.13
N MET A 27 -22.62 -19.08 -10.71
CA MET A 27 -22.93 -20.46 -10.29
C MET A 27 -23.51 -20.55 -8.87
N ASN A 28 -23.34 -19.52 -8.04
CA ASN A 28 -23.86 -19.51 -6.67
C ASN A 28 -25.34 -19.07 -6.61
N ASP A 29 -25.79 -18.17 -7.49
CA ASP A 29 -27.18 -17.68 -7.52
C ASP A 29 -28.18 -18.66 -8.17
N ASN A 30 -27.71 -19.64 -8.95
CA ASN A 30 -28.56 -20.69 -9.52
C ASN A 30 -28.76 -21.91 -8.59
N SER A 31 -28.34 -21.82 -7.32
CA SER A 31 -28.30 -22.93 -6.36
C SER A 31 -29.66 -23.40 -5.82
N HIS A 32 -30.77 -22.73 -6.18
CA HIS A 32 -32.10 -23.08 -5.66
C HIS A 32 -32.99 -23.92 -6.57
N GLN A 33 -32.56 -24.36 -7.77
CA GLN A 33 -33.50 -25.06 -8.68
C GLN A 33 -33.00 -26.26 -9.49
N THR A 34 -31.77 -26.76 -9.32
CA THR A 34 -31.29 -27.95 -10.05
C THR A 34 -30.49 -28.90 -9.16
N SER A 35 -31.16 -29.45 -8.15
CA SER A 35 -30.67 -30.58 -7.36
C SER A 35 -31.20 -31.88 -7.96
N THR A 36 -30.65 -32.30 -9.11
CA THR A 36 -30.58 -33.69 -9.59
C THR A 36 -29.97 -33.67 -10.99
N LEU A 37 -29.06 -34.60 -11.29
CA LEU A 37 -28.25 -34.77 -12.52
C LEU A 37 -26.91 -34.01 -12.56
N PHE A 38 -25.85 -34.78 -12.83
CA PHE A 38 -24.43 -34.47 -13.05
C PHE A 38 -23.49 -34.60 -11.84
N GLY A 39 -22.69 -35.68 -11.87
CA GLY A 39 -21.78 -36.16 -10.81
C GLY A 39 -20.35 -35.57 -10.78
N PRO A 40 -19.29 -36.41 -10.62
CA PRO A 40 -17.97 -36.09 -10.02
C PRO A 40 -17.12 -35.00 -10.73
N SER A 41 -17.58 -34.51 -11.87
CA SER A 41 -16.92 -33.43 -12.62
C SER A 41 -17.03 -32.07 -11.94
N ARG A 42 -18.07 -31.80 -11.13
CA ARG A 42 -18.16 -30.51 -10.40
C ARG A 42 -17.14 -30.40 -9.27
N ASP A 43 -16.88 -31.48 -8.54
CA ASP A 43 -15.90 -31.49 -7.45
C ASP A 43 -14.46 -31.37 -7.95
N LEU A 44 -14.16 -31.98 -9.10
CA LEU A 44 -12.85 -31.83 -9.75
C LEU A 44 -12.64 -30.40 -10.28
N LEU A 45 -13.69 -29.79 -10.84
CA LEU A 45 -13.66 -28.41 -11.33
C LEU A 45 -13.57 -27.42 -10.17
N PHE A 46 -14.31 -27.64 -9.07
CA PHE A 46 -14.20 -26.84 -7.84
C PHE A 46 -12.82 -26.97 -7.20
N ARG A 47 -12.24 -28.18 -7.15
CA ARG A 47 -10.89 -28.42 -6.64
C ARG A 47 -9.83 -27.74 -7.51
N ASN A 48 -9.94 -27.82 -8.84
CA ASN A 48 -9.02 -27.17 -9.76
C ASN A 48 -9.14 -25.63 -9.70
N MET A 49 -10.35 -25.09 -9.55
CA MET A 49 -10.57 -23.65 -9.36
C MET A 49 -10.10 -23.15 -8.01
N ALA A 50 -10.33 -23.90 -6.92
CA ALA A 50 -9.79 -23.58 -5.60
C ALA A 50 -8.25 -23.66 -5.60
N ALA A 51 -7.66 -24.63 -6.31
CA ALA A 51 -6.22 -24.72 -6.49
C ALA A 51 -5.65 -23.54 -7.29
N LEU A 52 -6.33 -23.07 -8.34
CA LEU A 52 -5.94 -21.88 -9.10
C LEU A 52 -6.06 -20.60 -8.27
N ALA A 53 -7.14 -20.43 -7.51
CA ALA A 53 -7.30 -19.31 -6.59
C ALA A 53 -6.23 -19.36 -5.48
N LEU A 54 -5.98 -20.52 -4.87
CA LEU A 54 -4.92 -20.72 -3.88
C LEU A 54 -3.53 -20.47 -4.47
N ALA A 55 -3.28 -20.84 -5.73
CA ALA A 55 -2.03 -20.54 -6.42
C ALA A 55 -1.89 -19.04 -6.73
N GLN A 56 -2.97 -18.36 -7.11
CA GLN A 56 -2.99 -16.93 -7.42
C GLN A 56 -2.83 -16.06 -6.16
N TYR A 57 -3.57 -16.36 -5.09
CA TYR A 57 -3.42 -15.67 -3.80
C TYR A 57 -2.13 -16.10 -3.07
N GLY A 58 -1.73 -17.37 -3.20
CA GLY A 58 -0.54 -17.94 -2.58
C GLY A 58 0.77 -17.40 -3.17
N SER A 59 0.86 -17.23 -4.49
CA SER A 59 2.04 -16.63 -5.13
C SER A 59 2.27 -15.17 -4.72
N GLY A 60 1.19 -14.39 -4.65
CA GLY A 60 1.24 -13.01 -4.13
C GLY A 60 1.64 -12.94 -2.65
N ALA A 61 1.11 -13.84 -1.82
CA ALA A 61 1.47 -13.94 -0.40
C ALA A 61 2.94 -14.36 -0.22
N ALA A 62 3.42 -15.33 -0.99
CA ALA A 62 4.80 -15.80 -0.95
C ALA A 62 5.78 -14.69 -1.35
N LEU A 63 5.51 -13.98 -2.46
CA LEU A 63 6.34 -12.84 -2.88
C LEU A 63 6.36 -11.73 -1.82
N THR A 64 5.20 -11.46 -1.20
CA THR A 64 5.08 -10.47 -0.11
C THR A 64 5.91 -10.88 1.11
N ALA A 65 5.89 -12.15 1.48
CA ALA A 65 6.69 -12.66 2.58
C ALA A 65 8.19 -12.59 2.26
N LEU A 66 8.61 -12.96 1.04
CA LEU A 66 10.01 -12.88 0.61
C LEU A 66 10.55 -11.45 0.61
N LEU A 67 9.75 -10.48 0.18
CA LEU A 67 10.12 -9.06 0.13
C LEU A 67 9.84 -8.30 1.43
N HIS A 68 9.28 -8.98 2.44
CA HIS A 68 8.93 -8.37 3.72
C HIS A 68 10.10 -7.66 4.40
N PRO A 69 11.33 -8.24 4.48
CA PRO A 69 12.48 -7.57 5.08
C PRO A 69 12.76 -6.17 4.52
N PHE A 70 12.63 -6.00 3.20
CA PHE A 70 12.83 -4.72 2.53
C PHE A 70 11.71 -3.73 2.84
N GLY A 71 10.45 -4.19 2.81
CA GLY A 71 9.31 -3.37 3.20
C GLY A 71 9.41 -2.90 4.65
N TYR A 72 9.86 -3.79 5.54
CA TYR A 72 10.05 -3.52 6.95
C TYR A 72 11.11 -2.44 7.20
N ALA A 73 12.33 -2.61 6.66
CA ALA A 73 13.37 -1.60 6.77
C ALA A 73 12.92 -0.25 6.18
N LYS A 74 12.18 -0.27 5.07
CA LYS A 74 11.65 0.94 4.45
C LYS A 74 10.63 1.66 5.34
N VAL A 75 9.71 0.95 5.99
CA VAL A 75 8.74 1.55 6.91
C VAL A 75 9.45 2.20 8.11
N LEU A 76 10.48 1.55 8.67
CA LEU A 76 11.28 2.12 9.75
C LEU A 76 12.01 3.41 9.33
N MET A 77 12.58 3.42 8.12
CA MET A 77 13.19 4.62 7.55
C MET A 77 12.17 5.74 7.31
N GLN A 78 10.95 5.39 6.87
CA GLN A 78 9.87 6.35 6.64
C GLN A 78 9.40 7.03 7.93
N VAL A 79 9.30 6.29 9.04
CA VAL A 79 8.98 6.92 10.34
C VAL A 79 10.14 7.73 10.91
N GLY A 80 11.34 7.60 10.34
CA GLY A 80 12.52 8.38 10.73
C GLY A 80 13.45 7.67 11.72
N HIS A 81 13.36 6.36 11.84
CA HIS A 81 14.29 5.60 12.66
C HIS A 81 15.60 5.34 11.91
N GLU A 82 16.68 5.99 12.34
CA GLU A 82 18.03 5.85 11.76
C GLU A 82 19.04 5.52 12.87
N PRO A 83 19.19 4.23 13.24
CA PRO A 83 20.07 3.82 14.34
C PRO A 83 21.56 3.85 13.96
N LEU A 84 21.88 3.88 12.66
CA LEU A 84 23.26 3.87 12.16
C LEU A 84 23.71 5.29 11.81
N ALA A 85 24.84 5.70 12.38
CA ALA A 85 25.41 7.02 12.13
C ALA A 85 25.79 7.21 10.64
N PRO A 86 25.64 8.42 10.09
CA PRO A 86 26.03 8.71 8.72
C PRO A 86 27.56 8.66 8.57
N VAL A 87 28.02 8.12 7.44
CA VAL A 87 29.44 7.94 7.13
C VAL A 87 29.84 8.95 6.05
N PRO A 88 31.04 9.56 6.13
CA PRO A 88 31.54 10.42 5.05
C PRO A 88 31.70 9.62 3.75
N SER A 89 31.22 10.19 2.65
CA SER A 89 31.31 9.62 1.31
C SER A 89 31.51 10.73 0.27
N THR A 90 32.08 10.39 -0.88
CA THR A 90 32.29 11.33 -1.98
C THR A 90 31.31 11.04 -3.11
N THR A 91 30.65 12.09 -3.62
CA THR A 91 29.71 11.94 -4.73
C THR A 91 30.46 11.63 -6.04
N PHE A 92 30.00 10.63 -6.80
CA PHE A 92 30.67 10.16 -8.03
C PHE A 92 30.91 11.28 -9.07
N ILE A 93 29.95 12.18 -9.25
CA ILE A 93 29.94 13.14 -10.37
C ILE A 93 30.75 14.42 -10.06
N PHE A 94 30.78 14.88 -8.81
CA PHE A 94 31.38 16.17 -8.44
C PHE A 94 32.41 16.09 -7.30
N ARG A 95 32.79 14.88 -6.84
CA ARG A 95 33.70 14.64 -5.70
C ARG A 95 33.46 15.56 -4.50
N ARG A 96 32.20 15.86 -4.21
CA ARG A 96 31.81 16.63 -3.02
C ARG A 96 31.72 15.70 -1.82
N ASP A 97 32.25 16.16 -0.69
CA ASP A 97 32.13 15.49 0.59
C ASP A 97 30.69 15.58 1.09
N VAL A 98 30.04 14.43 1.21
CA VAL A 98 28.66 14.31 1.67
C VAL A 98 28.57 13.22 2.72
N LEU A 99 27.78 13.48 3.77
CA LEU A 99 27.43 12.45 4.74
C LEU A 99 26.32 11.58 4.16
N VAL A 100 26.48 10.26 4.19
CA VAL A 100 25.53 9.32 3.61
C VAL A 100 25.17 8.27 4.66
N TYR A 101 23.88 8.02 4.81
CA TYR A 101 23.42 6.90 5.62
C TYR A 101 23.71 5.57 4.92
N PRO A 102 23.99 4.50 5.70
CA PRO A 102 24.30 3.21 5.12
C PRO A 102 23.14 2.64 4.28
N ASN A 103 23.43 1.71 3.37
CA ASN A 103 22.41 1.10 2.51
C ASN A 103 21.36 0.31 3.32
N ILE A 104 20.19 0.09 2.72
CA ILE A 104 19.11 -0.74 3.29
C ILE A 104 19.57 -2.14 3.72
N PHE A 105 20.54 -2.74 3.04
CA PHE A 105 21.09 -4.05 3.43
C PHE A 105 21.80 -4.03 4.78
N LYS A 106 22.59 -2.99 5.04
CA LYS A 106 23.26 -2.82 6.34
C LYS A 106 22.23 -2.53 7.43
N TYR A 107 21.18 -1.78 7.10
CA TYR A 107 20.03 -1.56 7.99
C TYR A 107 19.31 -2.87 8.33
N MET A 108 19.00 -3.71 7.34
CA MET A 108 18.41 -5.03 7.57
C MET A 108 19.34 -5.96 8.36
N GLY A 109 20.65 -5.89 8.11
CA GLY A 109 21.67 -6.59 8.90
C GLY A 109 21.62 -6.18 10.37
N HIS A 110 21.49 -4.89 10.65
CA HIS A 110 21.32 -4.37 12.01
C HIS A 110 20.02 -4.88 12.66
N ILE A 111 18.89 -4.87 11.95
CA ILE A 111 17.63 -5.47 12.47
C ILE A 111 17.84 -6.94 12.84
N LYS A 112 18.50 -7.71 11.96
CA LYS A 112 18.80 -9.13 12.19
C LYS A 112 19.73 -9.32 13.40
N GLU A 113 20.68 -8.44 13.62
CA GLU A 113 21.58 -8.48 14.78
C GLU A 113 20.82 -8.19 16.09
N VAL A 114 19.89 -7.24 16.09
CA VAL A 114 19.14 -6.83 17.29
C VAL A 114 18.03 -7.81 17.67
N ASP A 115 17.22 -8.27 16.70
CA ASP A 115 16.00 -9.08 16.93
C ASP A 115 16.09 -10.50 16.34
N GLY A 116 17.22 -10.86 15.74
CA GLY A 116 17.39 -12.16 15.08
C GLY A 116 16.68 -12.27 13.73
N PHE A 117 16.82 -13.43 13.09
CA PHE A 117 16.22 -13.69 11.77
C PHE A 117 14.68 -13.69 11.80
N ARG A 118 14.08 -14.18 12.89
CA ARG A 118 12.62 -14.18 13.08
C ARG A 118 12.06 -12.76 13.23
N GLY A 119 12.82 -11.84 13.84
CA GLY A 119 12.43 -10.44 13.99
C GLY A 119 12.25 -9.70 12.66
N LEU A 120 12.98 -10.08 11.62
CA LEU A 120 12.91 -9.49 10.28
C LEU A 120 11.56 -9.74 9.58
N TYR A 121 10.78 -10.71 10.06
CA TYR A 121 9.46 -11.08 9.56
C TYR A 121 8.31 -10.58 10.45
N ARG A 122 8.60 -9.71 11.41
CA ARG A 122 7.59 -9.09 12.27
C ARG A 122 6.62 -8.22 11.46
N GLY A 123 5.32 -8.51 11.56
CA GLY A 123 4.30 -7.83 10.76
C GLY A 123 4.00 -8.48 9.40
N VAL A 124 4.62 -9.61 9.07
CA VAL A 124 4.37 -10.29 7.78
C VAL A 124 2.95 -10.82 7.66
N VAL A 125 2.38 -11.36 8.75
CA VAL A 125 1.02 -11.89 8.77
C VAL A 125 -0.02 -10.79 8.47
N PRO A 126 -0.07 -9.66 9.20
CA PRO A 126 -0.99 -8.58 8.84
C PRO A 126 -0.71 -7.97 7.46
N ARG A 127 0.54 -7.99 6.95
CA ARG A 127 0.85 -7.57 5.57
C ARG A 127 0.18 -8.47 4.52
N VAL A 128 0.29 -9.78 4.69
CA VAL A 128 -0.33 -10.77 3.79
C VAL A 128 -1.86 -10.69 3.87
N LEU A 129 -2.42 -10.55 5.07
CA LEU A 129 -3.86 -10.37 5.25
C LEU A 129 -4.36 -9.08 4.59
N ALA A 130 -3.66 -7.96 4.76
CA ALA A 130 -4.02 -6.71 4.10
C ALA A 130 -4.06 -6.87 2.57
N GLY A 131 -3.05 -7.53 1.98
CA GLY A 131 -3.00 -7.77 0.54
C GLY A 131 -4.11 -8.70 0.03
N THR A 132 -4.32 -9.82 0.73
CA THR A 132 -5.33 -10.81 0.33
C THR A 132 -6.76 -10.29 0.48
N PHE A 133 -7.12 -9.71 1.63
CA PHE A 133 -8.43 -9.13 1.86
C PHE A 133 -8.71 -7.94 0.92
N GLY A 134 -7.72 -7.05 0.74
CA GLY A 134 -7.86 -5.91 -0.16
C GLY A 134 -8.12 -6.33 -1.61
N ASN A 135 -7.37 -7.31 -2.10
CA ASN A 135 -7.55 -7.83 -3.45
C ASN A 135 -8.88 -8.58 -3.61
N MET A 136 -9.28 -9.37 -2.62
CA MET A 136 -10.55 -10.11 -2.63
C MET A 136 -11.74 -9.15 -2.76
N VAL A 137 -11.77 -8.09 -1.94
CA VAL A 137 -12.82 -7.07 -1.99
C VAL A 137 -12.80 -6.32 -3.33
N GLN A 138 -11.61 -5.94 -3.81
CA GLN A 138 -11.45 -5.27 -5.09
C GLN A 138 -12.02 -6.11 -6.26
N ILE A 139 -11.65 -7.39 -6.36
CA ILE A 139 -12.10 -8.29 -7.42
C ILE A 139 -13.61 -8.49 -7.37
N ASN A 140 -14.18 -8.69 -6.18
CA ASN A 140 -15.62 -8.87 -6.01
C ASN A 140 -16.39 -7.63 -6.48
N ILE A 141 -15.96 -6.44 -6.11
CA ILE A 141 -16.62 -5.18 -6.50
C ILE A 141 -16.46 -4.92 -8.00
N GLN A 142 -15.27 -5.17 -8.54
CA GLN A 142 -15.04 -5.02 -9.98
C GLN A 142 -15.91 -5.98 -10.81
N GLY A 143 -16.14 -7.21 -10.34
CA GLY A 143 -17.05 -8.15 -10.98
C GLY A 143 -18.50 -7.65 -11.01
N ARG A 144 -18.97 -7.04 -9.91
CA ARG A 144 -20.34 -6.49 -9.80
C ARG A 144 -20.55 -5.26 -10.69
N LEU A 145 -19.57 -4.37 -10.79
CA LEU A 145 -19.64 -3.19 -11.66
C LEU A 145 -19.73 -3.58 -13.14
N LYS A 146 -18.84 -4.47 -13.60
CA LYS A 146 -18.84 -4.96 -15.00
C LYS A 146 -20.14 -5.68 -15.38
N GLU A 147 -20.74 -6.41 -14.45
CA GLU A 147 -22.03 -7.07 -14.71
C GLU A 147 -23.16 -6.05 -14.90
N SER A 148 -23.16 -4.98 -14.10
CA SER A 148 -24.11 -3.87 -14.23
C SER A 148 -23.97 -3.16 -15.58
N GLU A 149 -22.75 -2.93 -16.05
CA GLU A 149 -22.51 -2.35 -17.38
C GLU A 149 -23.03 -3.25 -18.50
N SER A 150 -22.78 -4.56 -18.43
CA SER A 150 -23.23 -5.53 -19.44
C SER A 150 -24.76 -5.64 -19.55
N LYS A 151 -25.48 -5.34 -18.46
CA LYS A 151 -26.95 -5.28 -18.42
C LYS A 151 -27.45 -3.94 -18.94
N SER A 152 -26.73 -2.85 -18.66
CA SER A 152 -27.09 -1.50 -19.11
C SER A 152 -26.83 -1.27 -20.61
N SER A 153 -25.85 -1.96 -21.21
CA SER A 153 -25.54 -1.86 -22.64
C SER A 153 -26.52 -2.65 -23.52
N LYS A 154 -27.18 -3.68 -23.00
CA LYS A 154 -28.16 -4.50 -23.74
C LYS A 154 -29.53 -3.83 -23.93
N GLY A 155 -29.75 -2.65 -23.33
CA GLY A 155 -31.02 -1.92 -23.38
C GLY A 155 -30.92 -0.50 -23.94
N ARG A 156 -29.78 -0.11 -24.55
CA ARG A 156 -29.53 1.26 -25.04
C ARG A 156 -29.09 1.27 -26.50
N ASP A 157 -29.80 0.53 -27.34
CA ASP A 157 -29.81 0.73 -28.80
C ASP A 157 -30.92 1.73 -29.15
N THR A 158 -30.69 3.02 -28.90
CA THR A 158 -31.36 4.09 -29.66
C THR A 158 -30.59 5.40 -29.46
N SER A 159 -29.98 5.84 -30.56
CA SER A 159 -29.92 7.22 -31.06
C SER A 159 -29.33 8.32 -30.17
N ALA A 160 -28.14 8.81 -30.55
CA ALA A 160 -27.92 10.21 -30.87
C ALA A 160 -26.57 10.35 -31.61
N GLU A 161 -26.65 10.84 -32.84
CA GLU A 161 -25.53 11.35 -33.63
C GLU A 161 -25.05 12.69 -33.06
N ASP A 162 -23.78 12.98 -33.33
CA ASP A 162 -23.09 14.28 -33.34
C ASP A 162 -22.86 15.02 -32.01
N ASP A 163 -21.61 14.98 -31.50
CA ASP A 163 -20.67 16.11 -31.58
C ASP A 163 -19.33 15.81 -30.82
N GLU A 164 -18.21 16.19 -31.46
CA GLU A 164 -16.79 16.08 -31.02
C GLU A 164 -16.29 14.70 -30.54
N GLU A 165 -15.48 14.02 -31.36
CA GLU A 165 -14.75 12.76 -31.06
C GLU A 165 -14.04 12.72 -29.68
N PHE A 166 -13.69 13.89 -29.15
CA PHE A 166 -13.07 14.08 -27.84
C PHE A 166 -14.04 13.81 -26.66
N VAL A 167 -15.31 14.20 -26.76
CA VAL A 167 -16.27 14.09 -25.65
C VAL A 167 -16.66 12.62 -25.35
N PRO A 168 -16.95 11.76 -26.34
CA PRO A 168 -17.22 10.34 -26.12
C PRO A 168 -16.04 9.57 -25.54
N TRP A 169 -14.80 9.89 -25.96
CA TRP A 169 -13.59 9.26 -25.41
C TRP A 169 -13.39 9.63 -23.94
N LEU A 170 -13.55 10.92 -23.56
CA LEU A 170 -13.44 11.34 -22.16
C LEU A 170 -14.49 10.69 -21.28
N GLN A 171 -15.73 10.59 -21.76
CA GLN A 171 -16.80 9.95 -21.00
C GLN A 171 -16.51 8.47 -20.76
N LYS A 172 -16.08 7.75 -21.80
CA LYS A 172 -15.68 6.34 -21.69
C LYS A 172 -14.49 6.17 -20.75
N PHE A 173 -13.47 7.03 -20.88
CA PHE A 173 -12.31 7.03 -20.00
C PHE A 173 -12.67 7.29 -18.54
N ALA A 174 -13.52 8.28 -18.29
CA ALA A 174 -13.98 8.65 -16.96
C ALA A 174 -14.80 7.51 -16.33
N GLN A 175 -15.66 6.86 -17.11
CA GLN A 175 -16.44 5.71 -16.65
C GLN A 175 -15.51 4.54 -16.27
N GLU A 176 -14.66 4.06 -17.21
CA GLU A 176 -13.70 2.97 -16.96
C GLU A 176 -12.81 3.24 -15.74
N THR A 177 -12.30 4.47 -15.63
CA THR A 177 -11.40 4.87 -14.54
C THR A 177 -12.14 5.02 -13.22
N SER A 178 -13.38 5.51 -13.23
CA SER A 178 -14.21 5.65 -12.03
C SER A 178 -14.54 4.29 -11.42
N GLU A 179 -14.83 3.28 -12.23
CA GLU A 179 -15.11 1.93 -11.77
C GLU A 179 -13.88 1.27 -11.14
N GLU A 180 -12.71 1.41 -11.79
CA GLU A 180 -11.43 0.94 -11.22
C GLU A 180 -11.14 1.64 -9.89
N THR A 181 -11.41 2.95 -9.82
CA THR A 181 -11.22 3.75 -8.60
C THR A 181 -12.12 3.29 -7.46
N ILE A 182 -13.41 3.08 -7.70
CA ILE A 182 -14.39 2.63 -6.69
C ILE A 182 -13.96 1.26 -6.13
N SER A 183 -13.67 0.31 -7.02
CA SER A 183 -13.22 -1.02 -6.65
C SER A 183 -11.93 -0.96 -5.81
N ARG A 184 -10.96 -0.14 -6.20
CA ARG A 184 -9.70 0.04 -5.47
C ARG A 184 -9.93 0.67 -4.10
N CYS A 185 -10.70 1.74 -4.02
CA CYS A 185 -10.97 2.45 -2.77
C CYS A 185 -11.66 1.54 -1.74
N CYS A 186 -12.65 0.75 -2.15
CA CYS A 186 -13.30 -0.21 -1.28
C CYS A 186 -12.32 -1.29 -0.77
N GLY A 187 -11.45 -1.81 -1.64
CA GLY A 187 -10.40 -2.74 -1.24
C GLY A 187 -9.40 -2.12 -0.25
N VAL A 188 -9.05 -0.85 -0.43
CA VAL A 188 -8.18 -0.11 0.50
C VAL A 188 -8.87 0.05 1.85
N ILE A 189 -10.13 0.49 1.89
CA ILE A 189 -10.90 0.66 3.14
C ILE A 189 -10.96 -0.66 3.92
N ALA A 190 -11.29 -1.76 3.24
CA ALA A 190 -11.38 -3.08 3.87
C ALA A 190 -10.04 -3.60 4.39
N SER A 191 -8.93 -3.32 3.69
CA SER A 191 -7.59 -3.77 4.07
C SER A 191 -6.83 -2.81 5.01
N HIS A 192 -7.36 -1.62 5.25
CA HIS A 192 -6.66 -0.57 5.98
C HIS A 192 -6.38 -0.92 7.46
N PRO A 193 -7.32 -1.53 8.22
CA PRO A 193 -7.04 -1.94 9.60
C PRO A 193 -5.82 -2.87 9.71
N PHE A 194 -5.69 -3.83 8.80
CA PHE A 194 -4.53 -4.75 8.76
C PHE A 194 -3.23 -4.01 8.42
N HIS A 195 -3.30 -2.98 7.57
CA HIS A 195 -2.16 -2.14 7.26
C HIS A 195 -1.69 -1.34 8.49
N VAL A 196 -2.60 -0.76 9.28
CA VAL A 196 -2.23 -0.06 10.53
C VAL A 196 -1.55 -1.03 11.50
N ILE A 197 -2.12 -2.22 11.69
CA ILE A 197 -1.52 -3.26 12.53
C ILE A 197 -0.11 -3.63 12.03
N MET A 198 0.06 -3.82 10.72
CA MET A 198 1.36 -4.11 10.10
C MET A 198 2.39 -3.02 10.43
N VAL A 199 2.06 -1.75 10.19
CA VAL A 199 2.99 -0.63 10.42
C VAL A 199 3.37 -0.54 11.90
N ARG A 200 2.41 -0.66 12.82
CA ARG A 200 2.68 -0.64 14.27
C ARG A 200 3.52 -1.83 14.72
N SER A 201 3.23 -3.02 14.20
CA SER A 201 4.03 -4.21 14.44
C SER A 201 5.47 -4.05 13.95
N MET A 202 5.72 -3.35 12.85
CA MET A 202 7.09 -3.05 12.41
C MET A 202 7.75 -2.04 13.35
N VAL A 203 7.07 -0.95 13.67
CA VAL A 203 7.63 0.20 14.39
C VAL A 203 7.94 -0.08 15.87
N GLN A 204 7.31 -1.10 16.48
CA GLN A 204 7.63 -1.51 17.85
C GLN A 204 9.12 -1.86 18.08
N PHE A 205 9.86 -2.17 17.00
CA PHE A 205 11.30 -2.36 17.02
C PHE A 205 12.07 -1.16 17.60
N VAL A 206 11.62 0.06 17.32
CA VAL A 206 12.30 1.30 17.73
C VAL A 206 12.40 1.42 19.25
N GLY A 207 11.33 1.05 19.97
CA GLY A 207 11.29 1.05 21.43
C GLY A 207 11.65 -0.29 22.06
N ARG A 208 12.00 -1.31 21.26
CA ARG A 208 12.15 -2.72 21.68
C ARG A 208 10.91 -3.23 22.43
N GLU A 209 9.73 -2.79 21.99
CA GLU A 209 8.45 -3.12 22.63
C GLU A 209 7.88 -4.44 22.08
N THR A 210 7.07 -5.12 22.89
CA THR A 210 6.45 -6.41 22.56
C THR A 210 4.92 -6.35 22.50
N LYS A 211 4.36 -5.15 22.35
CA LYS A 211 2.91 -4.88 22.40
C LYS A 211 2.14 -5.49 21.21
N TYR A 212 2.77 -5.58 20.04
CA TYR A 212 2.14 -5.96 18.77
C TYR A 212 2.69 -7.30 18.23
N ASN A 213 2.69 -8.33 19.08
CA ASN A 213 3.21 -9.67 18.74
C ASN A 213 2.23 -10.54 17.96
N SER A 214 0.94 -10.30 18.06
CA SER A 214 -0.11 -11.11 17.43
C SER A 214 -1.25 -10.23 16.97
N ILE A 215 -1.94 -10.60 15.88
CA ILE A 215 -3.02 -9.78 15.31
C ILE A 215 -4.10 -9.49 16.36
N TRP A 216 -4.53 -10.51 17.11
CA TRP A 216 -5.55 -10.34 18.14
C TRP A 216 -5.11 -9.38 19.27
N SER A 217 -3.87 -9.55 19.76
CA SER A 217 -3.28 -8.66 20.77
C SER A 217 -3.17 -7.23 20.25
N SER A 218 -2.70 -7.06 19.01
CA SER A 218 -2.60 -5.77 18.34
C SER A 218 -3.96 -5.11 18.17
N THR A 219 -4.97 -5.85 17.73
CA THR A 219 -6.34 -5.35 17.58
C THR A 219 -6.92 -4.92 18.92
N LYS A 220 -6.76 -5.74 19.97
CA LYS A 220 -7.21 -5.41 21.31
C LYS A 220 -6.55 -4.13 21.82
N GLU A 221 -5.22 -4.03 21.71
CA GLU A 221 -4.47 -2.85 22.14
C GLU A 221 -4.94 -1.58 21.41
N ILE A 222 -5.10 -1.63 20.08
CA ILE A 222 -5.57 -0.46 19.31
C ILE A 222 -6.98 -0.06 19.75
N TYR A 223 -7.88 -1.04 19.91
CA TYR A 223 -9.26 -0.78 20.28
C TYR A 223 -9.40 -0.18 21.69
N GLU A 224 -8.63 -0.67 22.66
CA GLU A 224 -8.67 -0.16 24.04
C GLU A 224 -8.04 1.24 24.18
N GLN A 225 -7.04 1.57 23.37
CA GLN A 225 -6.32 2.85 23.50
C GLN A 225 -6.89 3.97 22.62
N GLU A 226 -7.26 3.66 21.37
CA GLU A 226 -7.65 4.65 20.36
C GLU A 226 -9.06 4.41 19.79
N GLY A 227 -9.70 3.31 20.19
CA GLY A 227 -11.00 2.90 19.65
C GLY A 227 -10.95 2.52 18.18
N ILE A 228 -12.10 2.64 17.52
CA ILE A 228 -12.26 2.27 16.10
C ILE A 228 -11.48 3.22 15.19
N LEU A 229 -11.34 4.50 15.58
CA LEU A 229 -10.65 5.51 14.77
C LEU A 229 -9.15 5.23 14.61
N GLY A 230 -8.52 4.57 15.59
CA GLY A 230 -7.11 4.17 15.51
C GLY A 230 -6.81 3.24 14.32
N PHE A 231 -7.75 2.38 13.94
CA PHE A 231 -7.59 1.50 12.78
C PHE A 231 -7.66 2.21 11.43
N PHE A 232 -8.16 3.46 11.40
CA PHE A 232 -8.31 4.27 10.20
C PHE A 232 -7.34 5.46 10.14
N ALA A 233 -6.34 5.46 11.02
CA ALA A 233 -5.28 6.46 11.05
C ALA A 233 -4.47 6.42 9.73
N GLY A 234 -4.50 7.53 8.98
CA GLY A 234 -3.83 7.64 7.68
C GLY A 234 -4.63 7.10 6.49
N LEU A 235 -5.91 6.76 6.64
CA LEU A 235 -6.75 6.31 5.52
C LEU A 235 -6.86 7.35 4.40
N VAL A 236 -7.12 8.61 4.75
CA VAL A 236 -7.35 9.70 3.78
C VAL A 236 -6.18 9.90 2.82
N PRO A 237 -4.93 10.12 3.27
CA PRO A 237 -3.80 10.26 2.35
C PRO A 237 -3.59 9.00 1.50
N ARG A 238 -3.85 7.80 2.05
CA ARG A 238 -3.77 6.55 1.29
C ARG A 238 -4.77 6.50 0.14
N LEU A 239 -6.03 6.86 0.39
CA LEU A 239 -7.07 6.92 -0.65
C LEU A 239 -6.73 7.95 -1.73
N ILE A 240 -6.30 9.15 -1.33
CA ILE A 240 -5.88 10.19 -2.29
C ILE A 240 -4.73 9.70 -3.17
N GLY A 241 -3.72 9.05 -2.58
CA GLY A 241 -2.60 8.49 -3.33
C GLY A 241 -3.04 7.43 -4.36
N GLU A 242 -3.99 6.57 -4.01
CA GLU A 242 -4.51 5.53 -4.91
C GLU A 242 -5.35 6.13 -6.05
N VAL A 243 -6.21 7.10 -5.77
CA VAL A 243 -6.99 7.83 -6.78
C VAL A 243 -6.05 8.53 -7.77
N ILE A 244 -5.07 9.29 -7.27
CA ILE A 244 -4.08 9.97 -8.12
C ILE A 244 -3.31 8.94 -8.97
N THR A 245 -2.91 7.82 -8.38
CA THR A 245 -2.18 6.76 -9.08
C THR A 245 -2.99 6.22 -10.26
N ILE A 246 -4.25 5.85 -10.03
CA ILE A 246 -5.12 5.27 -11.06
C ILE A 246 -5.38 6.26 -12.18
N TRP A 247 -5.85 7.46 -11.84
CA TRP A 247 -6.19 8.48 -12.83
C TRP A 247 -4.98 8.87 -13.66
N PHE A 248 -3.83 9.10 -13.02
CA PHE A 248 -2.62 9.52 -13.72
C PHE A 248 -2.01 8.38 -14.55
N THR A 249 -2.06 7.13 -14.08
CA THR A 249 -1.57 5.97 -14.84
C THR A 249 -2.46 5.71 -16.06
N ASN A 250 -3.78 5.74 -15.88
CA ASN A 250 -4.72 5.51 -16.98
C ASN A 250 -4.65 6.65 -17.99
N PHE A 251 -4.51 7.89 -17.52
CA PHE A 251 -4.29 9.06 -18.39
C PHE A 251 -2.99 8.89 -19.20
N LEU A 252 -1.86 8.66 -18.54
CA LEU A 252 -0.57 8.48 -19.21
C LEU A 252 -0.61 7.33 -20.22
N ALA A 253 -1.17 6.17 -19.84
CA ALA A 253 -1.25 5.00 -20.72
C ALA A 253 -2.01 5.29 -22.03
N ARG A 254 -3.01 6.17 -21.99
CA ARG A 254 -3.77 6.58 -23.19
C ARG A 254 -3.00 7.61 -24.04
N PHE A 255 -2.24 8.49 -23.41
CA PHE A 255 -1.49 9.55 -24.11
C PHE A 255 -0.10 9.09 -24.61
N ILE A 256 0.54 8.13 -23.93
CA ILE A 256 1.95 7.76 -24.14
C ILE A 256 2.07 6.24 -24.29
N ASN A 257 1.43 5.68 -25.32
CA ASN A 257 1.49 4.26 -25.66
C ASN A 257 2.93 3.74 -25.99
N LYS A 258 3.96 4.61 -25.92
CA LYS A 258 5.36 4.32 -26.25
C LYS A 258 6.31 4.22 -25.03
N TYR A 259 5.91 4.61 -23.81
CA TYR A 259 6.83 4.70 -22.66
C TYR A 259 6.28 4.15 -21.32
N LEU A 260 5.62 3.00 -21.35
CA LEU A 260 4.99 2.31 -20.20
C LEU A 260 5.88 2.17 -18.94
N VAL A 261 7.21 2.16 -19.08
CA VAL A 261 8.14 2.04 -17.94
C VAL A 261 8.38 3.38 -17.24
N GLN A 262 8.40 4.50 -17.96
CA GLN A 262 8.65 5.82 -17.38
C GLN A 262 7.44 6.31 -16.57
N GLU A 263 6.24 6.03 -17.04
CA GLU A 263 4.97 6.43 -16.42
C GLU A 263 4.90 6.00 -14.95
N LYS A 264 5.16 4.71 -14.68
CA LYS A 264 5.07 4.15 -13.33
C LYS A 264 6.06 4.78 -12.35
N LEU A 265 7.25 5.16 -12.83
CA LEU A 265 8.25 5.83 -12.00
C LEU A 265 7.78 7.24 -11.62
N VAL A 266 7.27 7.99 -12.60
CA VAL A 266 6.73 9.35 -12.37
C VAL A 266 5.56 9.32 -11.40
N VAL A 267 4.59 8.40 -11.62
CA VAL A 267 3.43 8.22 -10.73
C VAL A 267 3.89 7.84 -9.32
N SER A 268 4.88 6.95 -9.20
CA SER A 268 5.45 6.57 -7.90
C SER A 268 6.08 7.75 -7.16
N HIS A 269 6.77 8.63 -7.86
CA HIS A 269 7.40 9.80 -7.26
C HIS A 269 6.37 10.82 -6.79
N LEU A 270 5.29 11.00 -7.56
CA LEU A 270 4.18 11.89 -7.23
C LEU A 270 3.39 11.41 -6.00
N THR A 271 3.13 10.10 -5.92
CA THR A 271 2.27 9.49 -4.90
C THR A 271 3.04 9.13 -3.63
N TYR A 272 4.37 9.12 -3.68
CA TYR A 272 5.23 8.79 -2.55
C TYR A 272 4.93 9.58 -1.25
N PRO A 273 4.74 10.92 -1.28
CA PRO A 273 4.46 11.69 -0.08
C PRO A 273 3.19 11.22 0.64
N PHE A 274 2.16 10.78 -0.11
CA PHE A 274 0.93 10.26 0.46
C PHE A 274 1.13 8.91 1.16
N THR A 275 1.94 8.02 0.57
CA THR A 275 2.33 6.76 1.23
C THR A 275 3.14 7.03 2.50
N LEU A 276 4.06 7.99 2.47
CA LEU A 276 4.85 8.39 3.63
C LEU A 276 3.94 8.91 4.76
N VAL A 277 3.07 9.88 4.45
CA VAL A 277 2.14 10.46 5.43
C VAL A 277 1.21 9.39 6.00
N THR A 278 0.74 8.44 5.18
CA THR A 278 -0.07 7.31 5.65
C THR A 278 0.64 6.52 6.74
N ASN A 279 1.91 6.15 6.54
CA ASN A 279 2.68 5.36 7.50
C ASN A 279 3.02 6.15 8.76
N VAL A 280 3.33 7.45 8.62
CA VAL A 280 3.59 8.32 9.77
C VAL A 280 2.32 8.53 10.59
N MET A 281 1.19 8.79 9.94
CA MET A 281 -0.11 8.96 10.62
C MET A 281 -0.58 7.68 11.31
N ALA A 282 -0.27 6.50 10.78
CA ALA A 282 -0.60 5.22 11.42
C ALA A 282 0.10 5.01 12.77
N VAL A 283 1.20 5.74 13.02
CA VAL A 283 2.07 5.62 14.21
C VAL A 283 1.95 6.83 15.13
N SER A 284 1.78 8.02 14.58
CA SER A 284 1.69 9.27 15.32
C SER A 284 0.55 9.21 16.34
N GLY A 285 0.86 9.51 17.60
CA GLY A 285 -0.12 9.47 18.70
C GLY A 285 -0.40 8.07 19.26
N SER A 286 0.19 7.00 18.69
CA SER A 286 0.07 5.66 19.26
C SER A 286 0.92 5.49 20.52
N ARG A 287 0.61 4.46 21.32
CA ARG A 287 1.37 4.12 22.55
C ARG A 287 2.75 3.49 22.30
N LEU A 288 3.24 3.54 21.08
CA LEU A 288 4.59 3.11 20.73
C LEU A 288 5.59 4.21 21.06
N TYR A 289 6.78 3.84 21.51
CA TYR A 289 7.86 4.78 21.80
C TYR A 289 8.17 5.72 20.63
N ALA A 290 8.15 5.19 19.39
CA ALA A 290 8.36 5.99 18.18
C ALA A 290 7.19 6.91 17.79
N GLY A 291 5.99 6.66 18.33
CA GLY A 291 4.78 7.44 18.03
C GLY A 291 4.52 8.60 19.00
N GLN A 292 5.34 8.71 20.05
CA GLN A 292 5.20 9.69 21.13
C GLN A 292 6.25 10.81 21.03
N GLN A 293 5.92 11.95 21.65
CA GLN A 293 6.90 13.02 21.88
C GLN A 293 7.97 12.53 22.88
N PRO A 294 9.25 12.92 22.73
CA PRO A 294 9.81 13.93 21.81
C PRO A 294 10.21 13.41 20.42
N ILE A 295 10.07 12.11 20.14
CA ILE A 295 10.58 11.47 18.93
C ILE A 295 9.75 11.81 17.70
N MET A 296 8.43 11.75 17.84
CA MET A 296 7.48 12.10 16.78
C MET A 296 6.45 13.10 17.32
N PRO A 297 6.19 14.21 16.61
CA PRO A 297 5.08 15.09 16.94
C PRO A 297 3.74 14.37 16.69
N VAL A 298 2.75 14.65 17.55
CA VAL A 298 1.39 14.13 17.39
C VAL A 298 0.63 15.04 16.42
N TYR A 299 0.15 14.48 15.32
CA TYR A 299 -0.59 15.21 14.30
C TYR A 299 -2.09 14.99 14.47
N LYS A 300 -2.89 16.07 14.37
CA LYS A 300 -4.36 15.94 14.38
C LYS A 300 -4.91 15.53 13.02
N ASN A 301 -4.32 16.09 11.97
CA ASN A 301 -4.75 15.89 10.59
C ASN A 301 -3.58 15.47 9.70
N TRP A 302 -3.88 14.74 8.63
CA TRP A 302 -2.86 14.33 7.65
C TRP A 302 -2.22 15.53 6.92
N THR A 303 -2.97 16.63 6.75
CA THR A 303 -2.48 17.87 6.12
C THR A 303 -1.42 18.56 6.97
N GLU A 304 -1.59 18.53 8.29
CA GLU A 304 -0.61 19.04 9.25
C GLU A 304 0.67 18.20 9.22
N CYS A 305 0.54 16.87 9.19
CA CYS A 305 1.68 15.97 8.99
C CYS A 305 2.41 16.25 7.68
N MET A 306 1.68 16.39 6.57
CA MET A 306 2.26 16.69 5.26
C MET A 306 2.99 18.03 5.27
N SER A 307 2.36 19.08 5.82
CA SER A 307 2.95 20.42 5.92
C SER A 307 4.21 20.42 6.79
N SER A 308 4.21 19.71 7.92
CA SER A 308 5.39 19.59 8.77
C SER A 308 6.54 18.87 8.06
N LEU A 309 6.27 17.73 7.43
CA LEU A 309 7.28 16.98 6.66
C LEU A 309 7.79 17.79 5.46
N SER A 310 6.94 18.61 4.83
CA SER A 310 7.33 19.54 3.76
C SER A 310 8.28 20.61 4.25
N ARG A 311 7.95 21.24 5.39
CA ARG A 311 8.79 22.28 6.02
C ARG A 311 10.15 21.72 6.43
N ASP A 312 10.19 20.48 6.92
CA ASP A 312 11.42 19.82 7.34
C ASP A 312 12.23 19.24 6.14
N GLY A 313 11.70 19.31 4.92
CA GLY A 313 12.37 18.77 3.72
C GLY A 313 12.42 17.24 3.65
N ASP A 314 11.51 16.58 4.36
CA ASP A 314 11.45 15.14 4.64
C ASP A 314 10.33 14.41 3.89
N LEU A 315 9.61 15.04 2.95
CA LEU A 315 8.56 14.41 2.13
C LEU A 315 9.02 13.20 1.31
N LYS A 316 10.33 13.08 1.05
CA LYS A 316 10.95 11.95 0.34
C LYS A 316 11.75 11.05 1.27
N ARG A 317 11.55 11.15 2.59
CA ARG A 317 12.23 10.32 3.59
C ARG A 317 11.93 8.85 3.33
N GLY A 318 12.97 8.02 3.24
CA GLY A 318 12.86 6.60 2.92
C GLY A 318 12.56 6.25 1.45
N ALA A 319 12.51 7.25 0.54
CA ALA A 319 12.24 7.01 -0.88
C ALA A 319 13.41 6.29 -1.56
N SER A 320 14.63 6.73 -1.28
CA SER A 320 15.88 6.11 -1.73
C SER A 320 16.33 5.08 -0.69
N ALA A 321 16.35 3.80 -1.06
CA ALA A 321 16.80 2.73 -0.18
C ALA A 321 18.33 2.53 -0.18
N PHE A 322 18.99 2.94 -1.28
CA PHE A 322 20.42 2.74 -1.49
C PHE A 322 21.19 4.04 -1.23
N TRP A 323 20.98 5.07 -2.05
CA TRP A 323 21.64 6.37 -1.86
C TRP A 323 20.85 7.28 -0.94
N ARG A 324 21.29 7.38 0.32
CA ARG A 324 20.61 8.11 1.39
C ARG A 324 21.45 9.27 1.89
N VAL A 325 21.42 10.39 1.17
CA VAL A 325 22.18 11.58 1.56
C VAL A 325 21.63 12.13 2.87
N TYR A 326 22.51 12.30 3.87
CA TYR A 326 22.18 12.91 5.14
C TYR A 326 21.99 14.41 4.95
N LYS A 327 20.86 14.93 5.43
CA LYS A 327 20.60 16.36 5.50
C LYS A 327 20.78 16.81 6.96
N PRO A 328 21.78 17.64 7.28
CA PRO A 328 21.92 18.16 8.63
C PRO A 328 20.68 19.01 8.97
N ARG A 329 20.03 18.69 10.08
CA ARG A 329 18.92 19.52 10.59
C ARG A 329 19.52 20.76 11.27
N PRO A 330 18.96 21.97 11.02
CA PRO A 330 19.42 23.16 11.71
C PRO A 330 19.22 22.99 13.23
N VAL A 331 20.24 23.34 14.00
CA VAL A 331 20.34 23.17 15.47
C VAL A 331 19.13 23.74 16.24
N GLN A 332 18.44 24.72 15.66
CA GLN A 332 17.24 25.36 16.21
C GLN A 332 16.06 24.39 16.43
N LEU A 333 15.94 23.30 15.66
CA LEU A 333 14.89 22.28 15.85
C LEU A 333 15.16 21.35 17.04
N LEU A 334 16.43 21.09 17.36
CA LEU A 334 16.82 20.34 18.56
C LEU A 334 16.53 21.17 19.82
N ALA A 335 16.86 22.46 19.80
CA ALA A 335 16.58 23.38 20.93
C ALA A 335 15.07 23.54 21.21
N ARG A 336 14.22 23.54 20.18
CA ARG A 336 12.76 23.66 20.33
C ARG A 336 12.12 22.43 20.97
N ASN A 337 12.72 21.25 20.78
CA ASN A 337 12.30 20.02 21.45
C ASN A 337 12.85 19.93 22.89
N VAL A 338 14.03 20.49 23.16
CA VAL A 338 14.59 20.58 24.52
C VAL A 338 13.82 21.60 25.38
N HIS A 339 13.35 22.73 24.83
CA HIS A 339 12.52 23.68 25.58
C HIS A 339 11.10 23.20 25.90
N LYS A 340 10.64 22.09 25.29
CA LYS A 340 9.42 21.39 25.73
C LYS A 340 9.71 20.29 26.76
N GLN A 341 10.96 20.15 27.19
CA GLN A 341 11.40 19.18 28.21
C GLN A 341 11.81 19.83 29.54
N LEU A 342 11.56 21.13 29.73
CA LEU A 342 11.78 21.84 31.00
C LEU A 342 10.46 22.39 31.54
#